data_AF-D3E1G1-F1
#
_entry.id   AF-D3E1G1-F1
#
_cell.length_a   1.000
_cell.length_b   1.000
_cell.length_c   1.000
_cell.angle_alpha   90.00
_cell.angle_beta   90.00
_cell.angle_gamma   90.00
#
_symmetry.space_group_name_H-M   'P 1'
#
loop_
_entity.id
_entity.type
_entity.pdbx_description
1 polymer ?
#
loop_
_entity_poly.entity_id
_entity_poly.type
_entity_poly.pdbx_seq_one_letter_code
_entity_poly.pdbx_strand_id
1 'polypeptide(L)'
;MFKIRKLSNKIIVLLICGLLICSIQACSASCTAVYVGPDVSADGSTIIARCNDHQGVWGNHITVTPRVENKSSRLMAVCEDGSVKTELPATTYKYTATPYMNSTKA
;
A
#
# COMPACT_ATOMS: atom_id res chain seq x y z
N MET A 1 -29.31 -4.07 -44.27
CA MET A 1 -29.47 -2.76 -43.61
C MET A 1 -29.99 -2.97 -42.20
N PHE A 2 -29.12 -2.87 -41.18
CA PHE A 2 -29.55 -2.97 -39.77
C PHE A 2 -30.22 -1.67 -39.34
N LYS A 3 -31.52 -1.73 -39.01
CA LYS A 3 -32.33 -0.58 -38.58
C LYS A 3 -32.10 -0.39 -37.08
N ILE A 4 -31.26 0.57 -36.69
CA ILE A 4 -30.97 0.87 -35.28
C ILE A 4 -32.25 1.41 -34.65
N ARG A 5 -32.86 0.63 -33.76
CA ARG A 5 -34.06 1.01 -33.00
C ARG A 5 -33.64 2.02 -31.93
N LYS A 6 -34.30 3.19 -31.85
CA LYS A 6 -34.00 4.21 -30.83
C LYS A 6 -34.13 3.58 -29.45
N LEU A 7 -33.02 3.52 -28.72
CA LEU A 7 -32.96 2.97 -27.38
C LEU A 7 -33.66 3.95 -26.42
N SER A 8 -34.51 3.44 -25.52
CA SER A 8 -35.20 4.28 -24.54
C SER A 8 -34.19 4.99 -23.63
N ASN A 9 -34.44 6.26 -23.29
CA ASN A 9 -33.60 7.05 -22.38
C ASN A 9 -33.33 6.31 -21.06
N LYS A 10 -34.28 5.50 -20.56
CA LYS A 10 -34.10 4.69 -19.35
C LYS A 10 -33.04 3.60 -19.51
N ILE A 11 -32.99 2.97 -20.69
CA ILE A 11 -32.01 1.92 -21.01
C ILE A 11 -30.62 2.55 -21.19
N ILE A 12 -30.55 3.73 -21.81
CA ILE A 12 -29.29 4.48 -21.93
C ILE A 12 -28.74 4.83 -20.55
N VAL A 13 -29.58 5.36 -19.65
CA VAL A 13 -29.18 5.67 -18.27
C VAL A 13 -28.73 4.42 -17.51
N LEU A 14 -29.44 3.30 -17.64
CA LEU A 14 -29.05 2.02 -17.03
C LEU A 14 -27.69 1.52 -17.54
N LEU A 15 -27.42 1.62 -18.84
CA LEU A 15 -26.15 1.22 -19.43
C LEU A 15 -25.00 2.12 -18.95
N ILE A 16 -25.23 3.43 -18.87
CA ILE A 16 -24.23 4.38 -18.35
C ILE A 16 -23.94 4.10 -16.87
N CYS A 17 -24.97 3.90 -16.04
CA CYS A 17 -24.79 3.54 -14.63
C CYS A 17 -24.05 2.20 -14.46
N GLY A 18 -24.40 1.19 -15.25
CA GLY A 18 -23.70 -0.11 -15.24
C GLY A 18 -22.22 0.02 -15.63
N LEU A 19 -21.91 0.82 -16.66
CA LEU A 19 -20.55 1.07 -17.10
C LEU A 19 -19.73 1.82 -16.02
N LEU A 20 -20.35 2.81 -15.36
CA LEU A 20 -19.73 3.56 -14.26
C LEU A 20 -19.42 2.66 -13.07
N ILE A 21 -20.33 1.77 -12.68
CA ILE A 21 -20.10 0.81 -11.58
C ILE A 21 -18.99 -0.19 -11.93
N CYS A 22 -18.94 -0.69 -13.17
CA CYS A 22 -17.87 -1.59 -13.63
C CYS A 22 -16.49 -0.91 -13.78
N SER A 23 -16.45 0.41 -13.96
CA SER A 23 -15.19 1.16 -14.04
C SER A 23 -14.51 1.40 -12.68
N ILE A 24 -15.19 1.07 -11.58
CA ILE A 24 -14.57 1.08 -10.25
C ILE A 24 -13.73 -0.21 -10.14
N GLN A 25 -12.57 -0.21 -10.78
CA GLN A 25 -11.54 -1.20 -10.49
C GLN A 25 -11.13 -0.98 -9.04
N ALA A 26 -11.63 -1.83 -8.15
CA ALA A 26 -11.08 -1.94 -6.81
C ALA A 26 -9.62 -2.38 -6.98
N CYS A 27 -8.71 -1.41 -6.98
CA CYS A 27 -7.28 -1.67 -6.90
C CYS A 27 -7.00 -2.15 -5.47
N SER A 28 -7.43 -3.37 -5.17
CA SER A 28 -7.15 -4.01 -3.90
C SER A 28 -5.73 -4.56 -3.97
N ALA A 29 -4.84 -4.00 -3.16
CA ALA A 29 -3.61 -4.69 -2.82
C ALA A 29 -3.99 -6.02 -2.13
N SER A 30 -3.74 -7.16 -2.77
CA SER A 30 -4.18 -8.49 -2.31
C SER A 30 -3.26 -9.07 -1.21
N CYS A 31 -2.89 -8.27 -0.21
CA CYS A 31 -1.94 -8.72 0.80
C CYS A 31 -2.57 -9.75 1.76
N THR A 32 -1.85 -10.83 2.01
CA THR A 32 -2.16 -11.85 3.01
C THR A 32 -1.13 -11.78 4.12
N ALA A 33 -1.57 -11.82 5.38
CA ALA A 33 -0.71 -11.81 6.55
C ALA A 33 -0.81 -13.11 7.35
N VAL A 34 0.30 -13.49 7.99
CA VAL A 34 0.38 -14.64 8.90
C VAL A 34 0.94 -14.15 10.23
N TYR A 35 0.25 -14.49 11.32
CA TYR A 35 0.64 -14.17 12.68
C TYR A 35 0.75 -15.47 13.47
N VAL A 36 1.91 -15.72 14.09
CA VAL A 36 2.16 -16.90 14.91
C VAL A 36 2.67 -16.42 16.27
N GLY A 37 1.93 -16.79 17.32
CA GLY A 37 2.34 -16.51 18.70
C GLY A 37 3.45 -17.46 19.17
N PRO A 38 4.19 -17.08 20.22
CA PRO A 38 5.27 -17.89 20.77
C PRO A 38 4.79 -19.24 21.32
N ASP A 39 3.56 -19.32 21.84
CA ASP A 39 3.00 -20.56 22.41
C ASP A 39 2.63 -21.61 21.35
N VAL A 40 2.61 -21.22 20.06
CA VAL A 40 2.19 -22.09 18.95
C VAL A 40 3.25 -22.24 17.86
N SER A 41 4.37 -21.52 17.96
CA SER A 41 5.53 -21.71 17.08
C SER A 41 6.40 -22.87 17.58
N ALA A 42 7.09 -23.53 16.65
CA ALA A 42 7.92 -24.70 17.00
C ALA A 42 9.15 -24.37 17.85
N ASP A 43 9.60 -23.11 17.80
CA ASP A 43 10.82 -22.61 18.45
C ASP A 43 10.55 -21.53 19.51
N GLY A 44 9.29 -21.25 19.83
CA GLY A 44 8.92 -20.19 20.78
C GLY A 44 9.04 -18.77 20.23
N SER A 45 9.31 -18.58 18.93
CA SER A 45 9.37 -17.26 18.30
C SER A 45 7.98 -16.64 18.06
N THR A 46 7.92 -15.31 17.99
CA THR A 46 6.76 -14.59 17.43
C THR A 46 7.01 -14.30 15.96
N ILE A 47 6.11 -14.73 15.08
CA ILE A 47 6.25 -14.53 13.63
C ILE A 47 5.15 -13.59 13.14
N ILE A 48 5.57 -12.52 12.47
CA ILE A 48 4.70 -11.59 11.76
C ILE A 48 5.18 -11.55 10.31
N ALA A 49 4.40 -12.11 9.39
CA ALA A 49 4.74 -12.22 7.98
C ALA A 49 3.62 -11.71 7.08
N ARG A 50 3.97 -11.30 5.85
CA ARG A 50 3.04 -10.76 4.86
C ARG A 50 3.52 -11.05 3.45
N CYS A 51 2.61 -11.39 2.53
CA CYS A 51 2.87 -11.25 1.09
C CYS A 51 2.63 -9.79 0.66
N ASN A 52 3.57 -9.23 -0.09
CA ASN A 52 3.41 -7.90 -0.68
C ASN A 52 3.04 -8.03 -2.15
N ASP A 53 1.76 -8.29 -2.39
CA ASP A 53 1.22 -8.50 -3.73
C ASP A 53 1.12 -7.16 -4.46
N HIS A 54 2.03 -6.96 -5.39
CA HIS A 54 2.12 -5.79 -6.25
C HIS A 54 2.50 -6.20 -7.67
N GLN A 55 2.28 -5.33 -8.66
CA GLN A 55 2.53 -5.64 -10.08
C GLN A 55 3.96 -6.18 -10.28
N GLY A 56 4.10 -7.28 -11.03
CA GLY A 56 5.24 -8.21 -10.98
C GLY A 56 6.61 -7.72 -11.47
N VAL A 57 6.86 -6.41 -11.55
CA VAL A 57 8.11 -5.81 -12.07
C VAL A 57 8.82 -4.92 -11.04
N TRP A 58 8.46 -5.02 -9.76
CA TRP A 58 9.03 -4.18 -8.71
C TRP A 58 10.31 -4.78 -8.11
N GLY A 59 11.33 -3.94 -7.92
CA GLY A 59 12.58 -4.34 -7.27
C GLY A 59 12.42 -4.38 -5.76
N ASN A 60 12.55 -5.58 -5.18
CA ASN A 60 12.50 -5.78 -3.73
C ASN A 60 13.86 -5.42 -3.12
N HIS A 61 13.90 -4.31 -2.39
CA HIS A 61 15.10 -3.85 -1.70
C HIS A 61 14.91 -3.96 -0.19
N ILE A 62 16.01 -4.27 0.51
CA ILE A 62 16.10 -4.12 1.96
C ILE A 62 16.94 -2.88 2.22
N THR A 63 16.41 -1.94 2.99
CA THR A 63 17.14 -0.75 3.45
C THR A 63 17.37 -0.84 4.95
N VAL A 64 18.55 -0.38 5.39
CA VAL A 64 18.91 -0.25 6.80
C VAL A 64 18.98 1.23 7.15
N THR A 65 18.06 1.70 7.99
CA THR A 65 18.05 3.08 8.47
C THR A 65 18.84 3.16 9.78
N PRO A 66 19.86 4.03 9.90
CA PRO A 66 20.66 4.14 11.11
C PRO A 66 19.88 4.79 12.27
N ARG A 67 20.34 4.53 13.49
CA ARG A 67 19.89 5.25 14.68
C ARG A 67 20.30 6.72 14.57
N VAL A 68 19.42 7.62 15.00
CA VAL A 68 19.69 9.06 15.10
C VAL A 68 19.40 9.48 16.53
N GLU A 69 20.25 10.32 17.10
CA GLU A 69 20.12 10.82 18.47
C GLU A 69 20.20 12.35 18.49
N ASN A 70 19.48 12.96 19.43
CA ASN A 70 19.55 14.39 19.74
C ASN A 70 19.37 15.33 18.53
N LYS A 71 18.59 14.91 17.52
CA LYS A 71 18.29 15.71 16.33
C LYS A 71 16.79 15.95 16.20
N SER A 72 16.34 17.05 16.80
CA SER A 72 14.95 17.52 16.76
C SER A 72 14.56 18.09 15.39
N SER A 73 13.27 18.37 15.22
CA SER A 73 12.71 19.05 14.04
C SER A 73 12.92 18.32 12.71
N ARG A 74 13.11 16.99 12.76
CA ARG A 74 13.12 16.14 11.57
C ARG A 74 11.70 15.83 11.14
N LEU A 75 11.48 15.77 9.83
CA LEU A 75 10.19 15.44 9.23
C LEU A 75 10.32 14.16 8.41
N MET A 76 9.34 13.27 8.51
CA MET A 76 9.22 12.08 7.69
C MET A 76 7.99 12.19 6.80
N ALA A 77 8.14 11.91 5.50
CA ALA A 77 7.01 11.75 4.60
C ALA A 77 6.16 10.53 5.00
N VAL A 78 4.84 10.70 5.07
CA VAL A 78 3.90 9.60 5.41
C VAL A 78 3.05 9.16 4.22
N CYS A 79 3.26 9.75 3.05
CA CYS A 79 2.64 9.40 1.78
C CYS A 79 3.69 9.35 0.66
N GLU A 80 3.36 8.67 -0.44
CA GLU A 80 4.29 8.39 -1.54
C GLU A 80 4.81 9.66 -2.22
N ASP A 81 3.98 10.69 -2.39
CA ASP A 81 4.36 11.97 -3.00
C ASP A 81 5.04 12.94 -2.01
N GLY A 82 5.16 12.57 -0.74
CA GLY A 82 5.78 13.38 0.31
C GLY A 82 5.04 14.67 0.67
N SER A 83 3.80 14.84 0.20
CA SER A 83 2.97 16.02 0.48
C SER A 83 2.56 16.12 1.96
N VAL A 84 2.37 14.97 2.61
CA VAL A 84 2.06 14.85 4.04
C VAL A 84 3.30 14.42 4.80
N LYS A 85 3.61 15.12 5.89
CA LYS A 85 4.78 14.89 6.73
C LYS A 85 4.40 14.81 8.20
N THR A 86 5.14 14.02 8.97
CA THR A 86 5.06 13.95 10.43
C THR A 86 6.39 14.35 11.07
N GLU A 87 6.33 14.97 12.23
CA GLU A 87 7.52 15.20 13.04
C GLU A 87 8.06 13.89 13.62
N LEU A 88 9.39 13.74 13.57
CA LEU A 88 10.09 12.64 14.21
C LEU A 88 10.63 13.08 15.57
N PRO A 89 10.67 12.16 16.56
CA PRO A 89 11.33 12.43 17.82
C PRO A 89 12.83 12.69 17.60
N ALA A 90 13.44 13.41 18.56
CA ALA A 90 14.86 13.74 18.53
C ALA A 90 15.76 12.50 18.46
N THR A 91 15.29 11.37 19.01
CA THR A 91 15.97 10.08 18.98
C THR A 91 15.09 9.03 18.29
N THR A 92 15.62 8.35 17.28
CA THR A 92 14.97 7.24 16.56
C THR A 92 15.88 6.03 16.48
N TYR A 93 15.35 4.82 16.68
CA TYR A 93 16.12 3.57 16.62
C TYR A 93 16.56 3.18 15.21
N LYS A 94 17.56 2.31 15.12
CA LYS A 94 17.97 1.63 13.88
C LYS A 94 16.89 0.61 13.50
N TYR A 95 16.50 0.55 12.22
CA TYR A 95 15.53 -0.43 11.72
C TYR A 95 15.84 -0.88 10.30
N THR A 96 15.27 -2.03 9.92
CA THR A 96 15.25 -2.52 8.53
C THR A 96 13.88 -2.25 7.92
N ALA A 97 13.84 -1.92 6.62
CA ALA A 97 12.61 -1.73 5.89
C ALA A 97 12.69 -2.32 4.49
N THR A 98 11.54 -2.72 3.95
CA THR A 98 11.32 -3.04 2.53
C THR A 98 10.47 -1.93 1.91
N PRO A 99 11.07 -0.79 1.54
CA PRO A 99 10.30 0.38 1.13
C PRO A 99 9.51 0.12 -0.14
N TYR A 100 8.31 0.72 -0.18
CA TYR A 100 7.49 0.79 -1.37
C TYR A 100 7.97 1.97 -2.24
N MET A 101 8.25 1.76 -3.52
CA MET A 101 8.50 2.85 -4.50
C MET A 101 9.53 3.91 -4.05
N ASN A 102 10.75 3.52 -3.66
CA ASN A 102 11.82 4.45 -3.23
C ASN A 102 11.42 5.45 -2.10
N SER A 103 10.39 5.13 -1.31
CA SER A 103 9.89 5.96 -0.19
C SER A 103 10.88 6.12 0.98
N THR A 104 12.12 5.65 0.86
CA THR A 104 13.16 5.72 1.90
C THR A 104 13.81 7.08 2.10
N LYS A 105 13.31 8.15 1.46
CA LYS A 105 13.82 9.49 1.74
C LYS A 105 13.16 10.06 3.01
N ALA A 106 13.67 9.63 4.16
CA ALA A 106 13.59 10.39 5.41
C ALA A 106 14.63 11.52 5.43
#